data_AF-A0A7C4UUY8-F1
#
_entry.id   AF-A0A7C4UUY8-F1
#
_cell.length_a   1.000
_cell.length_b   1.000
_cell.length_c   1.000
_cell.angle_alpha   90.00
_cell.angle_beta   90.00
_cell.angle_gamma   90.00
#
_symmetry.space_group_name_H-M   'P 1'
#
loop_
_entity.id
_entity.type
_entity.pdbx_description
1 polymer ?
#
loop_
_entity_poly.entity_id
_entity_poly.type
_entity_poly.pdbx_seq_one_letter_code
_entity_poly.pdbx_strand_id
1 'polypeptide(L)'
;MNIIEGKKLNRDFIFSTTSAKEMKAVIKDNYKFMEDVKVGKVALFDLSRDRYEYVNLKDKEHEVYKEMKEIFDLQFGLKKEGWWICFQNDFNFWSDSIRIKSNVPISSIDSKRCYARTSDDRTDPTILEIEVIVPRKEGSDISVVQVIPIEPQSEISIFINKFEELDYPEEYKPIRVNNQLCFTFSSEDSNITKERDIWGGRKKSPKCYFWVQYYPVEAKKEVRPRGGDIPEEAQETLRNLGYLD
;
A
#
# COMPACT_ATOMS: atom_id res chain seq x y z
N MET A 1 2.12 3.95 29.42
CA MET A 1 0.85 4.13 30.14
C MET A 1 0.14 5.33 29.52
N ASN A 2 -0.81 5.03 28.64
CA ASN A 2 -1.98 5.80 28.23
C ASN A 2 -2.84 4.71 27.58
N ILE A 3 -3.66 4.08 28.42
CA ILE A 3 -4.46 2.91 28.09
C ILE A 3 -5.70 3.47 27.42
N ILE A 4 -5.80 3.32 26.09
CA ILE A 4 -7.11 3.40 25.43
C ILE A 4 -7.81 2.11 25.83
N GLU A 5 -8.70 2.23 26.83
CA GLU A 5 -9.54 1.15 27.29
C GLU A 5 -10.35 0.56 26.13
N GLY A 6 -10.14 -0.74 25.90
CA GLY A 6 -11.19 -1.71 25.59
C GLY A 6 -12.40 -1.26 24.78
N LYS A 7 -12.21 -0.76 23.55
CA LYS A 7 -13.24 -0.95 22.52
C LYS A 7 -13.20 -2.41 22.07
N LYS A 8 -13.95 -3.28 22.75
CA LYS A 8 -14.45 -4.51 22.12
C LYS A 8 -15.10 -4.09 20.81
N LEU A 9 -14.60 -4.57 19.66
CA LEU A 9 -15.30 -4.45 18.39
C LEU A 9 -16.68 -5.09 18.58
N ASN A 10 -17.72 -4.26 18.69
CA ASN A 10 -19.10 -4.71 18.68
C ASN A 10 -19.37 -5.38 17.33
N ARG A 11 -20.19 -6.42 17.35
CA ARG A 11 -20.27 -7.50 16.35
C ARG A 11 -20.88 -7.16 14.97
N ASP A 12 -21.07 -5.91 14.58
CA ASP A 12 -21.87 -5.58 13.38
C ASP A 12 -21.06 -4.91 12.27
N PHE A 13 -19.91 -5.49 11.90
CA PHE A 13 -19.14 -5.09 10.71
C PHE A 13 -19.10 -6.23 9.70
N ILE A 14 -19.45 -5.94 8.45
CA ILE A 14 -19.26 -6.89 7.34
C ILE A 14 -18.18 -6.34 6.44
N PHE A 15 -17.10 -7.11 6.30
CA PHE A 15 -16.05 -6.84 5.34
C PHE A 15 -16.27 -7.70 4.10
N SER A 16 -16.10 -7.13 2.92
CA SER A 16 -16.16 -7.88 1.67
C SER A 16 -15.04 -7.47 0.74
N THR A 17 -14.58 -8.44 -0.05
CA THR A 17 -13.60 -8.25 -1.12
C THR A 17 -14.08 -8.99 -2.35
N THR A 18 -13.86 -8.46 -3.54
CA THR A 18 -14.09 -9.20 -4.80
C THR A 18 -12.94 -10.15 -5.11
N SER A 19 -13.14 -11.05 -6.07
CA SER A 19 -12.21 -12.15 -6.44
C SER A 19 -10.78 -11.72 -6.78
N ALA A 20 -10.54 -10.44 -7.10
CA ALA A 20 -9.21 -9.89 -7.36
C ALA A 20 -8.78 -8.81 -6.34
N LYS A 21 -9.45 -8.72 -5.17
CA LYS A 21 -9.24 -7.68 -4.15
C LYS A 21 -9.41 -6.24 -4.69
N GLU A 22 -10.00 -6.07 -5.88
CA GLU A 22 -10.15 -4.80 -6.57
C GLU A 22 -11.19 -3.90 -5.91
N MET A 23 -12.27 -4.46 -5.37
CA MET A 23 -13.23 -3.72 -4.55
C MET A 23 -13.20 -4.28 -3.13
N LYS A 24 -12.96 -3.40 -2.18
CA LYS A 24 -13.00 -3.68 -0.74
C LYS A 24 -14.11 -2.84 -0.13
N ALA A 25 -14.94 -3.43 0.72
CA ALA A 25 -16.01 -2.69 1.39
C ALA A 25 -16.12 -3.07 2.86
N VAL A 26 -16.57 -2.09 3.65
CA VAL A 26 -17.04 -2.29 5.03
C VAL A 26 -18.47 -1.80 5.14
N ILE A 27 -19.32 -2.62 5.72
CA ILE A 27 -20.70 -2.28 6.06
C ILE A 27 -20.80 -2.22 7.58
N LYS A 28 -21.39 -1.13 8.09
CA LYS A 28 -21.67 -0.90 9.50
C LYS A 28 -23.01 -0.20 9.61
N ASP A 29 -23.90 -0.70 10.47
CA ASP A 29 -25.25 -0.16 10.64
C ASP A 29 -25.96 -0.07 9.27
N ASN A 30 -26.39 1.13 8.87
CA ASN A 30 -27.00 1.40 7.58
C ASN A 30 -26.00 1.99 6.57
N TYR A 31 -24.70 1.93 6.80
CA TYR A 31 -23.71 2.52 5.91
C TYR A 31 -22.83 1.48 5.25
N LYS A 32 -22.55 1.67 3.96
CA LYS A 32 -21.55 0.93 3.20
C LYS A 32 -20.47 1.90 2.73
N PHE A 33 -19.25 1.66 3.19
CA PHE A 33 -18.05 2.28 2.65
C PHE A 33 -17.39 1.32 1.69
N MET A 34 -16.95 1.80 0.54
CA MET A 34 -16.28 1.00 -0.47
C MET A 34 -15.10 1.76 -1.07
N GLU A 35 -14.00 1.05 -1.27
CA GLU A 35 -12.82 1.50 -2.02
C GLU A 35 -12.60 0.55 -3.20
N ASP A 36 -12.71 1.10 -4.40
CA ASP A 36 -12.22 0.47 -5.63
C ASP A 36 -10.71 0.76 -5.70
N VAL A 37 -9.92 -0.26 -5.38
CA VAL A 37 -8.46 -0.25 -5.36
C VAL A 37 -7.90 -0.02 -6.76
N LYS A 38 -8.56 -0.55 -7.81
CA LYS A 38 -8.09 -0.45 -9.20
C LYS A 38 -8.11 0.98 -9.71
N VAL A 39 -9.12 1.76 -9.34
CA VAL A 39 -9.23 3.18 -9.73
C VAL A 39 -9.01 4.15 -8.56
N GLY A 40 -8.65 3.63 -7.38
CA GLY A 40 -8.46 4.39 -6.15
C GLY A 40 -9.73 5.14 -5.68
N LYS A 41 -10.92 4.82 -6.19
CA LYS A 41 -12.15 5.58 -5.90
C LYS A 41 -12.79 5.10 -4.61
N VAL A 42 -13.29 6.05 -3.83
CA VAL A 42 -13.96 5.77 -2.56
C VAL A 42 -15.38 6.30 -2.61
N ALA A 43 -16.31 5.51 -2.08
CA ALA A 43 -17.70 5.90 -1.94
C ALA A 43 -18.26 5.51 -0.57
N LEU A 44 -19.21 6.32 -0.10
CA LEU A 44 -20.00 6.06 1.10
C LEU A 44 -21.48 6.07 0.71
N PHE A 45 -22.22 5.06 1.11
CA PHE A 45 -23.63 4.91 0.79
C PHE A 45 -24.45 4.66 2.06
N ASP A 46 -25.65 5.24 2.10
CA ASP A 46 -26.67 4.96 3.12
C ASP A 46 -27.65 3.92 2.57
N LEU A 47 -27.61 2.74 3.15
CA LEU A 47 -28.43 1.57 2.85
C LEU A 47 -29.83 1.65 3.46
N SER A 48 -30.18 2.68 4.24
CA SER A 48 -31.56 2.84 4.75
C SER A 48 -32.51 3.47 3.73
N ARG A 49 -31.99 4.05 2.65
CA ARG A 49 -32.77 4.80 1.66
C ARG A 49 -33.21 3.90 0.50
N ASP A 50 -34.39 4.19 -0.04
CA ASP A 50 -35.05 3.49 -1.17
C ASP A 50 -34.21 3.38 -2.46
N ARG A 51 -33.09 4.12 -2.55
CA ARG A 51 -32.13 4.07 -3.66
C ARG A 51 -30.74 3.68 -3.17
N TYR A 52 -30.61 2.43 -2.75
CA TYR A 52 -29.37 1.80 -2.31
C TYR A 52 -28.23 2.08 -3.29
N GLU A 53 -27.12 2.63 -2.79
CA GLU A 53 -25.85 2.83 -3.54
C GLU A 53 -25.88 3.82 -4.74
N TYR A 54 -26.93 4.62 -4.94
CA TYR A 54 -27.00 5.62 -6.03
C TYR A 54 -26.38 6.98 -5.70
N VAL A 55 -26.33 7.35 -4.42
CA VAL A 55 -25.86 8.66 -3.97
C VAL A 55 -24.63 8.48 -3.10
N ASN A 56 -23.47 8.94 -3.59
CA ASN A 56 -22.26 8.98 -2.79
C ASN A 56 -22.37 10.10 -1.74
N LEU A 57 -22.29 9.73 -0.47
CA LEU A 57 -22.41 10.61 0.69
C LEU A 57 -21.06 11.02 1.28
N LYS A 58 -19.93 10.59 0.69
CA LYS A 58 -18.57 10.85 1.18
C LYS A 58 -18.35 12.33 1.58
N ASP A 59 -18.82 13.26 0.74
CA ASP A 59 -18.59 14.69 0.94
C ASP A 59 -19.70 15.39 1.75
N LYS A 60 -20.74 14.65 2.15
CA LYS A 60 -21.90 15.18 2.91
C LYS A 60 -21.89 14.72 4.36
N GLU A 61 -21.48 13.47 4.60
CA GLU A 61 -21.49 12.83 5.92
C GLU A 61 -20.05 12.62 6.40
N HIS A 62 -19.32 13.72 6.66
CA HIS A 62 -17.87 13.68 6.94
C HIS A 62 -17.50 12.84 8.17
N GLU A 63 -18.27 12.92 9.25
CA GLU A 63 -18.01 12.14 10.46
C GLU A 63 -18.21 10.64 10.24
N VAL A 64 -19.29 10.26 9.54
CA VAL A 64 -19.56 8.86 9.17
C VAL A 64 -18.47 8.34 8.23
N TYR A 65 -18.08 9.15 7.24
CA TYR A 65 -16.99 8.81 6.34
C TYR A 65 -15.69 8.55 7.09
N LYS A 66 -15.33 9.41 8.05
CA LYS A 66 -14.10 9.29 8.84
C LYS A 66 -14.12 8.02 9.68
N GLU A 67 -15.20 7.76 10.41
CA GLU A 67 -15.33 6.54 11.21
C GLU A 67 -15.24 5.28 10.33
N MET A 68 -16.00 5.23 9.24
CA MET A 68 -15.98 4.11 8.31
C MET A 68 -14.62 3.90 7.67
N LYS A 69 -13.89 4.99 7.37
CA LYS A 69 -12.53 4.93 6.83
C LYS A 69 -11.54 4.39 7.85
N GLU A 70 -11.65 4.79 9.13
CA GLU A 70 -10.82 4.24 10.21
C GLU A 70 -11.03 2.74 10.36
N ILE A 71 -12.28 2.26 10.36
CA ILE A 71 -12.60 0.83 10.44
C ILE A 71 -12.07 0.10 9.20
N PHE A 72 -12.25 0.67 8.01
CA PHE A 72 -11.73 0.11 6.78
C PHE A 72 -10.20 -0.03 6.81
N ASP A 73 -9.48 1.02 7.24
CA ASP A 73 -8.02 1.02 7.32
C ASP A 73 -7.50 0.09 8.42
N LEU A 74 -8.28 -0.20 9.47
CA LEU A 74 -7.94 -1.25 10.44
C LEU A 74 -7.93 -2.66 9.82
N GLN A 75 -8.83 -2.93 8.88
CA GLN A 75 -8.95 -4.25 8.24
C GLN A 75 -8.07 -4.40 6.99
N PHE A 76 -7.99 -3.35 6.17
CA PHE A 76 -7.41 -3.38 4.83
C PHE A 76 -6.27 -2.38 4.62
N GLY A 77 -5.87 -1.67 5.69
CA GLY A 77 -4.75 -0.74 5.63
C GLY A 77 -3.42 -1.47 5.47
N LEU A 78 -2.46 -0.75 4.91
CA LEU A 78 -1.07 -1.19 4.85
C LEU A 78 -0.52 -1.38 6.27
N LYS A 79 0.34 -2.39 6.44
CA LYS A 79 1.04 -2.58 7.72
C LYS A 79 2.00 -1.42 7.96
N LYS A 80 2.31 -1.11 9.22
CA LYS A 80 3.31 -0.09 9.57
C LYS A 80 4.73 -0.66 9.64
N GLU A 81 5.10 -1.50 8.67
CA GLU A 81 6.42 -2.14 8.62
C GLU A 81 6.84 -2.39 7.16
N GLY A 82 8.14 -2.39 6.91
CA GLY A 82 8.72 -2.63 5.60
C GLY A 82 8.81 -1.39 4.72
N TRP A 83 8.97 -1.63 3.43
CA TRP A 83 9.22 -0.63 2.40
C TRP A 83 7.91 -0.13 1.82
N TRP A 84 7.71 1.19 1.85
CA TRP A 84 6.61 1.87 1.18
C TRP A 84 7.16 2.58 -0.05
N ILE A 85 6.79 2.06 -1.21
CA ILE A 85 7.20 2.56 -2.52
C ILE A 85 6.04 3.39 -3.02
N CYS A 86 6.23 4.70 -3.04
CA CYS A 86 5.16 5.66 -3.17
C CYS A 86 5.19 6.35 -4.53
N PHE A 87 4.00 6.50 -5.10
CA PHE A 87 3.80 7.14 -6.38
C PHE A 87 2.69 8.19 -6.27
N GLN A 88 2.93 9.33 -6.87
CA GLN A 88 1.91 10.32 -7.16
C GLN A 88 1.89 10.53 -8.67
N ASN A 89 0.70 10.52 -9.27
CA ASN A 89 0.54 10.65 -10.71
C ASN A 89 -0.61 11.60 -11.03
N ASP A 90 -0.27 12.73 -11.62
CA ASP A 90 -1.21 13.72 -12.14
C ASP A 90 -1.47 13.53 -13.66
N PHE A 91 -0.87 12.50 -14.29
CA PHE A 91 -1.04 12.19 -15.71
C PHE A 91 -2.14 11.14 -15.97
N ASN A 92 -2.61 11.08 -17.23
CA ASN A 92 -3.53 10.05 -17.71
C ASN A 92 -2.81 8.69 -17.70
N PHE A 93 -2.93 7.95 -16.59
CA PHE A 93 -2.51 6.56 -16.42
C PHE A 93 -1.01 6.31 -16.54
N TRP A 94 -0.38 5.98 -15.40
CA TRP A 94 1.00 5.46 -15.38
C TRP A 94 0.91 3.95 -15.18
N SER A 95 1.32 3.20 -16.19
CA SER A 95 1.51 1.75 -16.11
C SER A 95 2.97 1.49 -16.39
N ASP A 96 3.67 1.00 -15.38
CA ASP A 96 5.06 0.62 -15.53
C ASP A 96 5.32 -0.73 -14.87
N SER A 97 6.25 -1.47 -15.45
CA SER A 97 6.79 -2.66 -14.82
C SER A 97 7.94 -2.24 -13.93
N ILE A 98 7.71 -2.35 -12.64
CA ILE A 98 8.70 -2.11 -11.60
C ILE A 98 9.27 -3.45 -11.22
N ARG A 99 10.58 -3.62 -11.39
CA ARG A 99 11.28 -4.76 -10.81
C ARG A 99 11.82 -4.32 -9.46
N ILE A 100 11.58 -5.13 -8.44
CA ILE A 100 12.12 -4.96 -7.09
C ILE A 100 13.00 -6.17 -6.82
N LYS A 101 14.21 -5.90 -6.36
CA LYS A 101 15.10 -6.93 -5.83
C LYS A 101 15.37 -6.58 -4.38
N SER A 102 15.36 -7.57 -3.50
CA SER A 102 15.86 -7.42 -2.15
C SER A 102 17.11 -8.28 -1.97
N ASN A 103 17.95 -7.94 -1.01
CA ASN A 103 19.05 -8.81 -0.58
C ASN A 103 18.56 -10.01 0.26
N VAL A 104 17.31 -9.94 0.76
CA VAL A 104 16.66 -10.99 1.54
C VAL A 104 15.31 -11.38 0.89
N PRO A 105 14.75 -12.56 1.18
CA PRO A 105 13.44 -12.95 0.68
C PRO A 105 12.33 -11.95 1.01
N ILE A 106 11.34 -11.83 0.13
CA ILE A 106 10.16 -10.98 0.31
C ILE A 106 9.01 -11.83 0.87
N SER A 107 8.54 -11.50 2.08
CA SER A 107 7.45 -12.22 2.76
C SER A 107 6.07 -11.88 2.19
N SER A 108 5.83 -10.62 1.86
CA SER A 108 4.52 -10.16 1.40
C SER A 108 4.61 -8.83 0.65
N ILE A 109 3.59 -8.61 -0.16
CA ILE A 109 3.33 -7.37 -0.87
C ILE A 109 1.87 -6.99 -0.68
N ASP A 110 1.61 -5.70 -0.48
CA ASP A 110 0.28 -5.14 -0.53
C ASP A 110 0.31 -3.81 -1.29
N SER A 111 -0.85 -3.34 -1.71
CA SER A 111 -0.97 -2.06 -2.42
C SER A 111 -2.20 -1.28 -1.97
N LYS A 112 -2.05 0.04 -1.94
CA LYS A 112 -3.12 0.98 -1.64
C LYS A 112 -3.21 1.99 -2.78
N ARG A 113 -4.43 2.20 -3.28
CA ARG A 113 -4.79 3.19 -4.32
C ARG A 113 -4.08 3.02 -5.66
N CYS A 114 -3.38 1.91 -5.85
CA CYS A 114 -2.85 1.47 -7.11
C CYS A 114 -3.12 -0.01 -7.26
N TYR A 115 -2.89 -0.48 -8.48
CA TYR A 115 -2.98 -1.87 -8.80
C TYR A 115 -1.59 -2.44 -8.99
N ALA A 116 -1.22 -3.41 -8.16
CA ALA A 116 0.06 -4.11 -8.21
C ALA A 116 -0.18 -5.57 -8.58
N ARG A 117 0.23 -5.98 -9.78
CA ARG A 117 0.28 -7.39 -10.21
C ARG A 117 1.68 -7.92 -10.03
N THR A 118 1.82 -8.98 -9.27
CA THR A 118 3.04 -9.78 -9.28
C THR A 118 2.92 -10.88 -10.33
N SER A 119 4.00 -11.20 -11.04
CA SER A 119 4.06 -12.47 -11.76
C SER A 119 4.16 -13.62 -10.76
N ASP A 120 3.29 -14.63 -10.88
CA ASP A 120 3.34 -15.81 -10.01
C ASP A 120 4.56 -16.72 -10.31
N ASP A 121 5.17 -16.56 -11.49
CA ASP A 121 6.35 -17.30 -11.95
C ASP A 121 7.67 -16.79 -11.34
N ARG A 122 7.73 -16.64 -10.01
CA ARG A 122 8.98 -16.23 -9.35
C ARG A 122 10.00 -17.36 -9.41
N THR A 123 11.12 -17.13 -10.07
CA THR A 123 12.28 -18.03 -10.05
C THR A 123 13.21 -17.78 -8.87
N ASP A 124 13.08 -16.64 -8.18
CA ASP A 124 13.94 -16.23 -7.07
C ASP A 124 13.09 -15.55 -5.96
N PRO A 125 13.18 -16.00 -4.69
CA PRO A 125 12.39 -15.44 -3.58
C PRO A 125 12.76 -13.99 -3.20
N THR A 126 13.90 -13.49 -3.69
CA THR A 126 14.40 -12.13 -3.46
C THR A 126 14.05 -11.16 -4.58
N ILE A 127 13.57 -11.66 -5.73
CA ILE A 127 13.23 -10.85 -6.90
C ILE A 127 11.72 -10.87 -7.11
N LEU A 128 11.20 -9.68 -7.36
CA LEU A 128 9.80 -9.42 -7.58
C LEU A 128 9.61 -8.53 -8.81
N GLU A 129 8.89 -9.02 -9.81
CA GLU A 129 8.43 -8.19 -10.91
C GLU A 129 6.98 -7.81 -10.65
N ILE A 130 6.75 -6.50 -10.57
CA ILE A 130 5.43 -5.93 -10.32
C ILE A 130 5.05 -5.05 -11.48
N GLU A 131 3.92 -5.32 -12.11
CA GLU A 131 3.25 -4.32 -12.92
C GLU A 131 2.47 -3.40 -11.98
N VAL A 132 2.88 -2.14 -11.90
CA VAL A 132 2.21 -1.11 -11.09
C VAL A 132 1.44 -0.20 -12.01
N ILE A 133 0.13 -0.18 -11.81
CA ILE A 133 -0.81 0.68 -12.50
C ILE A 133 -1.33 1.70 -11.50
N VAL A 134 -0.96 2.97 -11.71
CA VAL A 134 -1.44 4.09 -10.91
C VAL A 134 -2.59 4.78 -11.67
N PRO A 135 -3.85 4.60 -11.21
CA PRO A 135 -5.00 5.18 -11.86
C PRO A 135 -5.01 6.70 -11.75
N ARG A 136 -5.59 7.37 -12.75
CA ARG A 136 -5.83 8.81 -12.71
C ARG A 136 -6.74 9.14 -11.52
N LYS A 137 -6.34 10.11 -10.70
CA LYS A 137 -7.21 10.66 -9.68
C LYS A 137 -7.06 12.18 -9.58
N GLU A 138 -8.18 12.88 -9.64
CA GLU A 138 -8.20 14.31 -9.32
C GLU A 138 -8.08 14.47 -7.80
N GLY A 139 -7.06 15.21 -7.37
CA GLY A 139 -6.74 15.43 -5.96
C GLY A 139 -5.71 14.43 -5.44
N SER A 140 -4.47 14.91 -5.27
CA SER A 140 -3.36 14.59 -4.32
C SER A 140 -3.21 13.22 -3.65
N ASP A 141 -3.96 12.19 -4.01
CA ASP A 141 -3.96 10.92 -3.30
C ASP A 141 -2.77 10.05 -3.73
N ILE A 142 -1.96 9.69 -2.75
CA ILE A 142 -0.74 8.90 -2.93
C ILE A 142 -1.09 7.43 -3.14
N SER A 143 -0.49 6.82 -4.15
CA SER A 143 -0.46 5.38 -4.37
C SER A 143 0.74 4.77 -3.68
N VAL A 144 0.56 3.63 -3.03
CA VAL A 144 1.63 2.98 -2.27
C VAL A 144 1.65 1.50 -2.59
N VAL A 145 2.83 1.00 -2.93
CA VAL A 145 3.16 -0.42 -2.96
C VAL A 145 4.01 -0.72 -1.72
N GLN A 146 3.50 -1.57 -0.85
CA GLN A 146 4.19 -2.03 0.35
C GLN A 146 4.92 -3.34 0.07
N VAL A 147 6.20 -3.41 0.40
CA VAL A 147 7.02 -4.63 0.32
C VAL A 147 7.57 -4.95 1.70
N ILE A 148 7.32 -6.17 2.17
CA ILE A 148 7.77 -6.61 3.50
C ILE A 148 8.82 -7.70 3.33
N PRO A 149 10.11 -7.40 3.55
CA PRO A 149 11.19 -8.39 3.55
C PRO A 149 11.05 -9.31 4.77
N ILE A 150 11.65 -10.50 4.73
CA ILE A 150 11.66 -11.43 5.88
C ILE A 150 12.53 -10.92 7.03
N GLU A 151 13.56 -10.13 6.73
CA GLU A 151 14.49 -9.57 7.71
C GLU A 151 14.33 -8.04 7.81
N PRO A 152 14.33 -7.45 9.02
CA PRO A 152 14.21 -6.01 9.20
C PRO A 152 15.39 -5.23 8.61
N GLN A 153 16.61 -5.79 8.70
CA GLN A 153 17.78 -5.27 8.03
C GLN A 153 17.78 -5.78 6.59
N SER A 154 17.44 -4.91 5.66
CA SER A 154 17.33 -5.27 4.25
C SER A 154 17.76 -4.13 3.36
N GLU A 155 18.18 -4.48 2.16
CA GLU A 155 18.37 -3.57 1.06
C GLU A 155 17.37 -3.92 -0.02
N ILE A 156 16.84 -2.90 -0.68
CA ILE A 156 16.04 -3.08 -1.90
C ILE A 156 16.64 -2.29 -3.04
N SER A 157 16.58 -2.87 -4.23
CA SER A 157 16.86 -2.22 -5.50
C SER A 157 15.58 -2.18 -6.32
N ILE A 158 15.14 -0.98 -6.68
CA ILE A 158 13.92 -0.70 -7.42
C ILE A 158 14.32 -0.24 -8.82
N PHE A 159 13.84 -0.94 -9.83
CA PHE A 159 14.08 -0.64 -11.24
C PHE A 159 12.78 -0.09 -11.83
N ILE A 160 12.82 1.16 -12.29
CA ILE A 160 11.70 1.85 -12.94
C ILE A 160 12.11 2.16 -14.37
N ASN A 161 11.23 1.97 -15.36
CA ASN A 161 11.57 2.33 -16.73
C ASN A 161 11.75 3.86 -16.83
N LYS A 162 12.76 4.29 -17.59
CA LYS A 162 13.05 5.70 -17.76
C LYS A 162 12.00 6.32 -18.67
N PHE A 163 11.20 7.24 -18.13
CA PHE A 163 10.35 8.15 -18.91
C PHE A 163 10.59 9.61 -18.49
N GLU A 164 10.33 10.56 -19.39
CA GLU A 164 10.76 11.96 -19.26
C GLU A 164 10.14 12.72 -18.09
N GLU A 165 9.04 12.20 -17.53
CA GLU A 165 8.20 12.92 -16.57
C GLU A 165 8.30 12.36 -15.13
N LEU A 166 9.20 11.40 -14.89
CA LEU A 166 9.45 10.85 -13.55
C LEU A 166 10.35 11.79 -12.75
N ASP A 167 9.81 12.34 -11.67
CA ASP A 167 10.54 13.14 -10.70
C ASP A 167 10.71 12.35 -9.39
N TYR A 168 11.80 12.61 -8.68
CA TYR A 168 12.18 11.90 -7.45
C TYR A 168 13.16 12.75 -6.63
N PRO A 169 13.35 12.45 -5.34
CA PRO A 169 14.32 13.15 -4.50
C PRO A 169 15.75 13.17 -5.08
N GLU A 170 16.39 14.34 -5.11
CA GLU A 170 17.72 14.55 -5.71
C GLU A 170 18.81 13.66 -5.07
N GLU A 171 18.64 13.31 -3.81
CA GLU A 171 19.57 12.48 -3.05
C GLU A 171 19.57 11.00 -3.46
N TYR A 172 18.56 10.51 -4.19
CA TYR A 172 18.41 9.10 -4.54
C TYR A 172 19.43 8.58 -5.56
N LYS A 173 20.18 9.48 -6.22
CA LYS A 173 21.34 9.19 -7.11
C LYS A 173 21.22 7.85 -7.89
N PRO A 174 20.15 7.65 -8.69
CA PRO A 174 19.93 6.38 -9.36
C PRO A 174 21.00 6.07 -10.40
N ILE A 175 21.30 4.78 -10.56
CA ILE A 175 22.18 4.28 -11.60
C ILE A 175 21.33 3.94 -12.82
N ARG A 176 21.76 4.40 -14.01
CA ARG A 176 21.10 4.01 -15.26
C ARG A 176 21.56 2.61 -15.68
N VAL A 177 20.61 1.69 -15.85
CA VAL A 177 20.83 0.34 -16.35
C VAL A 177 19.94 0.15 -17.56
N ASN A 178 20.53 0.10 -18.77
CA ASN A 178 19.78 0.10 -20.04
C ASN A 178 18.78 1.29 -20.12
N ASN A 179 17.49 0.96 -20.26
CA ASN A 179 16.37 1.91 -20.28
C ASN A 179 15.71 2.09 -18.92
N GLN A 180 16.33 1.62 -17.83
CA GLN A 180 15.80 1.71 -16.46
C GLN A 180 16.67 2.61 -15.58
N LEU A 181 16.02 3.21 -14.58
CA LEU A 181 16.67 3.82 -13.42
C LEU A 181 16.62 2.81 -12.28
N CYS A 182 17.79 2.49 -11.73
CA CYS A 182 17.97 1.62 -10.58
C CYS A 182 18.21 2.48 -9.33
N PHE A 183 17.29 2.40 -8.38
CA PHE A 183 17.36 3.04 -7.08
C PHE A 183 17.68 1.99 -6.03
N THR A 184 18.69 2.21 -5.20
CA THR A 184 19.07 1.28 -4.13
C THR A 184 18.95 1.96 -2.80
N PHE A 185 18.31 1.28 -1.84
CA PHE A 185 18.03 1.79 -0.51
C PHE A 185 18.33 0.72 0.53
N SER A 186 18.92 1.14 1.65
CA SER A 186 19.07 0.31 2.85
C SER A 186 18.02 0.69 3.88
N SER A 187 17.46 -0.29 4.60
CA SER A 187 16.50 -0.07 5.68
C SER A 187 17.05 0.83 6.80
N GLU A 188 18.38 0.96 6.87
CA GLU A 188 19.09 1.80 7.83
C GLU A 188 19.32 3.24 7.33
N ASP A 189 18.92 3.55 6.08
CA ASP A 189 19.09 4.88 5.50
C ASP A 189 18.22 5.92 6.23
N SER A 190 18.89 6.88 6.87
CA SER A 190 18.23 7.99 7.60
C SER A 190 17.33 8.89 6.72
N ASN A 191 17.52 8.87 5.40
CA ASN A 191 16.78 9.71 4.46
C ASN A 191 15.41 9.14 4.03
N ILE A 192 15.17 7.85 4.30
CA ILE A 192 13.92 7.15 3.96
C ILE A 192 13.09 6.81 5.21
N THR A 193 13.65 6.98 6.41
CA THR A 193 13.00 6.69 7.70
C THR A 193 12.19 7.87 8.25
N LYS A 194 12.20 9.02 7.56
CA LYS A 194 11.41 10.20 7.94
C LYS A 194 10.23 10.39 6.98
N GLU A 195 9.07 10.71 7.55
CA GLU A 195 7.92 11.16 6.79
C GLU A 195 8.31 12.43 6.03
N ARG A 196 8.15 12.42 4.71
CA ARG A 196 8.56 13.54 3.86
C ARG A 196 7.36 14.46 3.67
N ASP A 197 7.55 15.74 3.98
CA ASP A 197 6.63 16.78 3.53
C ASP A 197 6.87 17.06 2.05
N ILE A 198 6.18 16.29 1.21
CA ILE A 198 6.30 16.36 -0.26
C ILE A 198 5.65 17.64 -0.81
N TRP A 199 4.84 18.31 0.01
CA TRP A 199 4.03 19.47 -0.37
C TRP A 199 4.67 20.81 -0.01
N GLY A 200 5.81 20.80 0.67
CA GLY A 200 6.58 21.98 1.07
C GLY A 200 7.15 22.77 -0.12
N GLY A 201 6.29 23.50 -0.87
CA GLY A 201 6.69 24.66 -1.67
C GLY A 201 6.78 24.50 -3.20
N ARG A 202 6.41 23.37 -3.80
CA ARG A 202 6.46 23.22 -5.27
C ARG A 202 5.25 23.90 -5.95
N LYS A 203 5.51 24.92 -6.79
CA LYS A 203 4.49 25.69 -7.55
C LYS A 203 3.82 24.90 -8.68
N LYS A 204 4.39 23.78 -9.11
CA LYS A 204 3.82 22.81 -10.06
C LYS A 204 4.22 21.43 -9.58
N SER A 205 3.25 20.55 -9.33
CA SER A 205 3.53 19.14 -9.08
C SER A 205 4.14 18.54 -10.36
N PRO A 206 5.20 17.71 -10.25
CA PRO A 206 5.62 16.89 -11.38
C PRO A 206 4.46 15.97 -11.79
N LYS A 207 4.37 15.65 -13.08
CA LYS A 207 3.30 14.77 -13.59
C LYS A 207 3.36 13.37 -12.98
N CYS A 208 4.55 12.87 -12.67
CA CYS A 208 4.74 11.69 -11.84
C CYS A 208 5.85 11.93 -10.81
N TYR A 209 5.58 11.65 -9.54
CA TYR A 209 6.56 11.72 -8.45
C TYR A 209 6.72 10.36 -7.78
N PHE A 210 7.97 9.95 -7.58
CA PHE A 210 8.33 8.71 -6.92
C PHE A 210 9.17 8.99 -5.68
N TRP A 211 8.85 8.34 -4.57
CA TRP A 211 9.72 8.32 -3.40
C TRP A 211 9.55 7.02 -2.60
N VAL A 212 10.49 6.77 -1.68
CA VAL A 212 10.48 5.60 -0.81
C VAL A 212 10.51 6.02 0.65
N GLN A 213 9.73 5.32 1.45
CA GLN A 213 9.78 5.37 2.91
C GLN A 213 10.03 3.98 3.46
N TYR A 214 10.76 3.88 4.56
CA TYR A 214 10.93 2.65 5.30
C TYR A 214 10.35 2.81 6.70
N TYR A 215 9.36 1.97 7.01
CA TYR A 215 8.79 1.87 8.35
C TYR A 215 9.48 0.69 9.05
N PRO A 216 10.23 0.92 10.14
CA PRO A 216 10.92 -0.15 10.81
C PRO A 216 9.91 -1.14 11.37
N VAL A 217 10.27 -2.42 11.33
CA VAL A 217 9.59 -3.42 12.17
C VAL A 217 9.85 -2.99 13.61
N GLU A 218 8.82 -2.59 14.35
CA GLU A 218 8.94 -2.48 15.80
C GLU A 218 9.37 -3.87 16.28
N ALA A 219 10.64 -4.03 16.65
CA ALA A 219 11.15 -5.25 17.24
C ALA A 219 10.47 -5.44 18.61
N LYS A 220 9.22 -5.90 18.59
CA LYS A 220 8.48 -6.24 19.79
C LYS A 220 9.09 -7.51 20.32
N LYS A 221 9.99 -7.35 21.30
CA LYS A 221 10.11 -8.29 22.40
C LYS A 221 8.70 -8.65 22.87
N GLU A 222 8.36 -9.92 22.72
CA GLU A 222 7.22 -10.60 23.31
C GLU A 222 5.91 -9.80 23.43
N VAL A 223 5.11 -9.77 22.36
CA VAL A 223 3.65 -9.91 22.50
C VAL A 223 3.18 -10.71 21.31
N ARG A 224 2.68 -11.93 21.54
CA ARG A 224 1.91 -12.68 20.54
C ARG A 224 0.83 -11.77 19.96
N PRO A 225 0.74 -11.55 18.64
CA PRO A 225 -0.47 -11.01 18.07
C PRO A 225 -1.48 -12.15 18.00
N ARG A 226 -2.53 -12.08 18.83
CA ARG A 226 -3.81 -12.64 18.41
C ARG A 226 -4.31 -11.77 17.26
N GLY A 227 -4.54 -12.38 16.10
CA GLY A 227 -5.32 -11.81 15.01
C GLY A 227 -4.50 -11.06 13.98
N GLY A 228 -4.26 -11.72 12.85
CA GLY A 228 -3.58 -11.20 11.68
C GLY A 228 -2.99 -12.37 10.92
N ASP A 229 -3.84 -13.31 10.52
CA ASP A 229 -3.45 -14.50 9.78
C ASP A 229 -2.58 -14.09 8.60
N ILE A 230 -1.35 -14.61 8.55
CA ILE A 230 -0.62 -14.71 7.28
C ILE A 230 -1.60 -15.44 6.35
N PRO A 231 -1.93 -14.92 5.16
CA PRO A 231 -2.84 -15.61 4.24
C PRO A 231 -2.40 -17.08 4.09
N GLU A 232 -3.32 -18.04 4.10
CA GLU A 232 -2.98 -19.48 4.05
C GLU A 232 -2.00 -19.78 2.91
N GLU A 233 -2.15 -19.12 1.76
CA GLU A 233 -1.22 -19.20 0.61
C GLU A 233 0.22 -18.80 0.96
N ALA A 234 0.40 -17.74 1.75
CA ALA A 234 1.72 -17.30 2.20
C ALA A 234 2.28 -18.20 3.32
N GLN A 235 1.42 -18.79 4.17
CA GLN A 235 1.85 -19.79 5.15
C GLN A 235 2.31 -21.08 4.46
N GLU A 236 1.56 -21.54 3.47
CA GLU A 236 1.86 -22.74 2.69
C GLU A 236 3.13 -22.55 1.87
N THR A 237 3.31 -21.38 1.24
CA THR A 237 4.55 -21.02 0.54
C THR A 237 5.75 -21.02 1.50
N LEU A 238 5.62 -20.43 2.69
CA LEU A 238 6.70 -20.39 3.68
C LEU A 238 7.01 -21.77 4.28
N ARG A 239 6.01 -22.64 4.46
CA ARG A 239 6.21 -24.05 4.87
C ARG A 239 6.92 -24.85 3.78
N ASN A 240 6.51 -24.71 2.53
CA ASN A 240 7.12 -25.42 1.40
C ASN A 240 8.58 -25.00 1.16
N LEU A 241 8.92 -23.76 1.51
CA LEU A 241 10.28 -23.23 1.45
C LEU A 241 11.12 -23.50 2.71
N GLY A 242 10.55 -24.17 3.74
CA GLY A 242 11.26 -24.54 4.97
C GLY A 242 11.48 -23.40 5.97
N TYR A 243 10.72 -22.31 5.84
CA TYR A 243 10.79 -21.14 6.75
C TYR A 243 9.75 -21.18 7.87
N LEU A 244 8.81 -22.12 7.83
CA LEU A 244 7.83 -22.40 8.88
C LEU A 244 7.74 -23.91 9.10
N ASP A 245 7.74 -24.34 10.37
CA ASP A 245 7.47 -25.73 10.78
C ASP A 245 5.96 -26.08 10.69
#